data_AF-A0A0F6AA02-F1
#
_entry.id   AF-A0A0F6AA02-F1
#
_cell.length_a   1.000
_cell.length_b   1.000
_cell.length_c   1.000
_cell.angle_alpha   90.00
_cell.angle_beta   90.00
_cell.angle_gamma   90.00
#
_symmetry.space_group_name_H-M   'P 1'
#
loop_
_entity.id
_entity.type
_entity.pdbx_description
1 polymer ?
#
loop_
_entity_poly.entity_id
_entity_poly.type
_entity_poly.pdbx_seq_one_letter_code
_entity_poly.pdbx_strand_id
1 'polypeptide(L)' 'MVTIRPFFRLLAGVTALLLWGFSFFELLGIIGTNSTELLNWFHCISSFGVALGFSYIAVSGRLLRVLFDVFF' A
#
# COMPACT_ATOMS: atom_id res chain seq x y z
N MET A 1 -6.63 10.36 -21.23
CA MET A 1 -5.52 10.77 -20.32
C MET A 1 -5.84 10.70 -18.82
N VAL A 2 -7.10 10.49 -18.38
CA VAL A 2 -7.49 10.57 -16.95
C VAL A 2 -7.18 9.29 -16.13
N THR A 3 -7.10 8.12 -16.77
CA THR A 3 -6.88 6.80 -16.11
C THR A 3 -5.44 6.52 -15.70
N ILE A 4 -4.48 7.30 -16.19
CA ILE A 4 -3.04 7.08 -15.99
C ILE A 4 -2.57 7.49 -14.58
N ARG A 5 -3.10 8.59 -14.02
CA ARG A 5 -2.71 9.09 -12.69
C ARG A 5 -3.03 8.12 -11.54
N PRO A 6 -4.23 7.51 -11.45
CA PRO A 6 -4.50 6.54 -10.39
C PRO A 6 -3.65 5.28 -10.50
N PHE A 7 -3.32 4.85 -11.73
CA PHE A 7 -2.42 3.71 -11.96
C PHE A 7 -1.00 3.98 -11.44
N PHE A 8 -0.40 5.13 -11.75
CA PHE A 8 0.93 5.48 -11.23
C PHE A 8 0.96 5.67 -9.71
N ARG A 9 -0.12 6.15 -9.09
CA ARG A 9 -0.23 6.23 -7.62
C ARG A 9 -0.31 4.85 -6.98
N LEU A 10 -1.09 3.94 -7.57
CA LEU A 10 -1.14 2.54 -7.17
C LEU A 10 0.24 1.88 -7.26
N LEU A 11 0.91 2.07 -8.39
CA LEU A 11 2.24 1.54 -8.63
C LEU A 11 3.23 2.09 -7.60
N ALA A 12 3.25 3.41 -7.36
CA ALA A 12 4.10 4.03 -6.34
C ALA A 12 3.83 3.48 -4.93
N GLY A 13 2.56 3.25 -4.57
CA GLY A 13 2.18 2.64 -3.29
C GLY A 13 2.69 1.21 -3.14
N VAL A 14 2.54 0.38 -4.18
CA VAL A 14 3.07 -0.99 -4.19
C VAL A 14 4.59 -1.00 -4.11
N THR A 15 5.26 -0.13 -4.87
CA THR A 15 6.73 0.00 -4.83
C THR A 15 7.21 0.45 -3.45
N ALA A 16 6.54 1.39 -2.79
CA ALA A 16 6.88 1.82 -1.44
C ALA A 16 6.71 0.70 -0.41
N LEU A 17 5.65 -0.12 -0.53
CA LEU A 17 5.43 -1.29 0.33
C LEU A 17 6.54 -2.35 0.15
N LEU A 18 6.95 -2.61 -1.09
CA LEU A 18 8.03 -3.56 -1.39
C LEU A 18 9.38 -3.08 -0.85
N LEU A 19 9.70 -1.80 -1.03
CA LEU A 19 10.93 -1.20 -0.50
C LEU A 19 10.94 -1.22 1.03
N TRP A 20 9.82 -0.88 1.67
CA TRP A 20 9.69 -0.96 3.12
C TRP A 20 9.86 -2.39 3.64
N GLY A 21 9.24 -3.37 2.97
CA GLY A 21 9.40 -4.79 3.29
C GLY A 21 10.84 -5.25 3.20
N PHE A 22 11.53 -4.90 2.11
CA PHE A 22 12.93 -5.26 1.91
C PHE A 22 13.84 -4.68 2.99
N SER A 23 13.73 -3.37 3.26
CA SER A 23 14.50 -2.70 4.31
C SER A 23 14.26 -3.28 5.70
N PHE A 24 13.04 -3.76 5.96
CA PHE A 24 12.72 -4.40 7.24
C PHE A 24 13.42 -5.77 7.41
N PHE A 25 13.43 -6.61 6.36
CA PHE A 25 14.16 -7.89 6.40
C PHE A 25 15.67 -7.69 6.49
N GLU A 26 16.21 -6.67 5.84
CA GLU A 26 17.62 -6.30 5.97
C GLU A 26 17.94 -5.85 7.39
N LEU A 27 17.07 -5.03 8.01
CA LEU A 27 17.21 -4.62 9.41
C LEU A 27 17.13 -5.80 10.38
N LEU A 28 16.21 -6.75 10.13
CA LEU A 28 16.11 -8.00 10.90
C LEU A 28 17.40 -8.82 10.83
N GLY A 29 18.00 -8.92 9.64
CA GLY A 29 19.29 -9.58 9.41
C GLY A 29 20.43 -8.89 10.17
N ILE A 30 20.46 -7.55 10.18
CA ILE A 30 21.46 -6.77 10.93
C ILE A 30 21.30 -6.92 12.44
N ILE A 31 20.06 -6.91 12.95
CA ILE A 31 19.78 -7.08 14.38
C ILE A 31 20.03 -8.53 14.83
N GLY A 32 20.07 -9.49 13.90
CA GLY A 32 20.30 -10.91 14.20
C GLY A 32 19.16 -11.54 15.01
N THR A 33 17.96 -10.98 14.90
CA THR A 33 16.80 -11.37 15.71
C THR A 33 15.88 -12.32 14.96
N ASN A 34 15.63 -13.49 15.55
CA ASN A 34 14.59 -14.43 15.11
C ASN A 34 13.26 -14.19 15.84
N SER A 35 13.03 -12.96 16.32
CA SER A 35 11.84 -12.64 17.11
C SER A 35 10.58 -12.80 16.26
N THR A 36 9.81 -13.83 16.58
CA THR A 36 8.47 -14.10 16.03
C THR A 36 7.49 -12.96 16.29
N GLU A 37 7.70 -12.20 17.37
CA GLU A 37 6.90 -11.03 17.69
C GLU A 37 7.11 -9.89 16.68
N LEU A 38 8.36 -9.67 16.26
CA LEU A 38 8.72 -8.64 15.28
C LEU A 38 8.19 -9.01 13.89
N LEU A 39 8.22 -10.30 13.55
CA LEU A 39 7.60 -10.84 12.33
C LEU A 39 6.07 -10.69 12.33
N ASN A 40 5.42 -10.91 13.48
CA ASN A 40 3.98 -10.69 13.62
C ASN A 40 3.60 -9.21 13.47
N TRP A 41 4.38 -8.30 14.06
CA TRP A 41 4.19 -6.86 13.87
C TRP A 41 4.32 -6.45 12.39
N PHE A 42 5.29 -7.02 11.68
CA PHE A 42 5.46 -6.82 10.24
C PHE A 42 4.25 -7.29 9.43
N HIS A 43 3.75 -8.49 9.70
CA HIS A 43 2.56 -9.02 9.05
C HIS A 43 1.34 -8.15 9.32
N CYS A 44 1.18 -7.64 10.54
CA CYS A 44 0.08 -6.76 10.91
C CYS A 44 0.14 -5.42 10.16
N ILE A 45 1.32 -4.77 10.14
CA ILE A 45 1.52 -3.49 9.45
C ILE A 45 1.36 -3.65 7.93
N SER A 46 1.92 -4.72 7.35
CA SER A 46 1.77 -5.01 5.91
C SER A 46 0.30 -5.21 5.53
N SER A 47 -0.44 -6.01 6.31
CA SER A 47 -1.86 -6.28 6.07
C SER A 47 -2.69 -5.00 6.18
N PHE A 48 -2.38 -4.14 7.15
CA PHE A 48 -3.02 -2.83 7.31
C PHE A 48 -2.72 -1.88 6.14
N GLY A 49 -1.47 -1.84 5.66
CA GLY A 49 -1.07 -1.05 4.50
C GLY A 49 -1.77 -1.48 3.21
N VAL A 50 -1.90 -2.80 2.99
CA VAL A 50 -2.65 -3.35 1.86
C VAL A 50 -4.14 -3.00 1.95
N ALA A 51 -4.75 -3.12 3.14
CA ALA A 51 -6.15 -2.75 3.35
C ALA A 51 -6.40 -1.26 3.07
N LEU A 52 -5.54 -0.37 3.55
CA LEU A 52 -5.61 1.06 3.25
C LEU A 52 -5.46 1.35 1.75
N GLY A 53 -4.57 0.63 1.06
CA GLY A 53 -4.43 0.69 -0.39
C GLY A 53 -5.74 0.37 -1.11
N PHE A 54 -6.38 -0.74 -0.77
CA PHE A 54 -7.68 -1.12 -1.35
C PHE A 54 -8.79 -0.12 -0.99
N SER A 55 -8.85 0.37 0.24
CA SER A 55 -9.82 1.41 0.64
C SER A 55 -9.62 2.70 -0.15
N TYR A 56 -8.38 3.12 -0.38
CA TYR A 56 -8.07 4.30 -1.20
C TYR A 56 -8.52 4.10 -2.65
N ILE A 57 -8.28 2.94 -3.25
CA ILE A 57 -8.75 2.62 -4.61
C ILE A 57 -10.28 2.67 -4.67
N ALA A 58 -10.96 2.07 -3.69
CA ALA A 58 -12.41 2.04 -3.63
C ALA A 58 -13.00 3.46 -3.52
N VAL A 59 -12.45 4.30 -2.64
CA VAL A 59 -12.88 5.70 -2.49
C VAL A 59 -12.56 6.51 -3.74
N SER A 60 -11.37 6.36 -4.31
CA SER A 60 -10.95 7.07 -5.52
C SER A 60 -11.80 6.70 -6.74
N GLY A 61 -12.14 5.41 -6.87
CA GLY A 61 -13.04 4.91 -7.91
C GLY A 61 -14.47 5.42 -7.73
N ARG A 62 -14.97 5.49 -6.49
CA ARG A 62 -16.28 6.09 -6.18
C ARG A 62 -16.30 7.58 -6.46
N LEU A 63 -15.26 8.32 -6.07
CA LEU A 63 -15.16 9.76 -6.28
C LEU A 63 -15.13 10.11 -7.77
N LEU A 64 -14.42 9.32 -8.58
CA LEU A 64 -14.39 9.49 -10.03
C LEU A 64 -15.76 9.24 -10.67
N ARG A 65 -16.51 8.25 -10.17
CA ARG A 65 -17.87 7.93 -10.63
C ARG A 65 -18.86 9.04 -10.27
N VAL A 66 -18.81 9.52 -9.03
CA VAL A 66 -19.65 10.64 -8.55
C VAL A 66 -19.36 11.93 -9.33
N LEU A 67 -18.08 12.23 -9.60
CA LEU A 67 -17.74 13.37 -10.44
C LEU A 67 -18.25 13.19 -11.88
N PHE A 68 -18.17 12.00 -12.45
CA PHE A 68 -18.69 11.74 -13.79
C PHE A 68 -20.23 11.91 -13.86
N ASP A 69 -20.98 11.36 -12.90
CA ASP A 69 -22.44 11.48 -12.82
C ASP A 69 -22.92 12.93 -12.53
N VAL A 70 -22.07 13.79 -11.96
CA VAL A 70 -22.41 15.20 -11.68
C VAL A 70 -22.14 16.11 -12.89
N PHE A 71 -21.21 15.75 -13.77
CA PHE A 71 -20.78 16.61 -14.89
C PHE A 71 -21.27 16.15 -16.28
N PHE A 72 -21.84 14.95 -16.41
CA PHE A 72 -22.42 14.40 -17.65
C PHE A 72 -23.85 13.93 -17.40
#